data_AF-A0A7C6THI6-F1
#
_entry.id   AF-A0A7C6THI6-F1
#
_cell.length_a   1.000
_cell.length_b   1.000
_cell.length_c   1.000
_cell.angle_alpha   90.00
_cell.angle_beta   90.00
_cell.angle_gamma   90.00
#
_symmetry.space_group_name_H-M   'P 1'
#
loop_
_entity.id
_entity.type
_entity.pdbx_description
1 polymer ?
#
loop_
_entity_poly.entity_id
_entity_poly.type
_entity_poly.pdbx_seq_one_letter_code
_entity_poly.pdbx_strand_id
1 'polypeptide(L)'
;AVAGILTVPATFLFVRVWFGRPTAVVAAFLCATTIWTVNLSRIAFRAVLMPPVTALALALLWEGLTRRRPVHLVWAGALLGLSLYTYLAARMAPVAIAAIALYALIWHRRTLWPAGWALVALFEALVAAPLVAYLVVQGSDGLLRVGQVSILNPAINGGDLWGTLVRHIGRTALGFVVRGDFIPRHNVPLRPVFALPAALAFVAGGIIAVRRARRAPAHGAALLWVGVMLLPTILAEDAPHMLRAVGVLPVLFVFPALGFVALWRTLAVRGGATLATLAVVALVGGGAVADLVAYDRHVRGEAAYYQFEAGATELAATINRFLGGGWDGAGLAARAPETQEGRRVYLAPRLWENWPSVRYLCPASEALRTLPDTQAPGPTEQVLVALWPYEDAGDVLPLLPPERVVRVREGASERGDLEPESRLLYVTWETAPKSTAPYNLRVPFAQGITLTGYRLDAARPGTLTVDLYWQAEAPTGESYTVFTHALCGETVVGQHDGLPGAGRYTTDRWRPGDIIADRHEIALSAPYDRTACRVFAGLYRLDTMERLEIITPGGTPTGATSIALQ
;
A
#
# COMPACT_ATOMS: atom_id res chain seq x y z
N ALA A 1 13.24 -4.98 5.61
CA ALA A 1 14.24 -5.51 4.67
C ALA A 1 15.24 -6.47 5.31
N VAL A 2 16.11 -6.03 6.23
CA VAL A 2 17.19 -6.88 6.82
C VAL A 2 16.67 -8.20 7.40
N ALA A 3 15.64 -8.15 8.26
CA ALA A 3 15.01 -9.36 8.81
C ALA A 3 14.45 -10.31 7.74
N GLY A 4 13.87 -9.77 6.67
CA GLY A 4 13.41 -10.55 5.52
C GLY A 4 14.57 -11.27 4.83
N ILE A 5 15.69 -10.57 4.59
CA ILE A 5 16.91 -11.17 4.02
C ILE A 5 17.44 -12.28 4.93
N LEU A 6 17.46 -12.09 6.25
CA LEU A 6 17.90 -13.10 7.22
C LEU A 6 17.03 -14.37 7.22
N THR A 7 15.78 -14.28 6.77
CA THR A 7 14.89 -15.45 6.62
C THR A 7 15.47 -16.48 5.66
N VAL A 8 16.15 -16.04 4.59
CA VAL A 8 16.68 -16.92 3.54
C VAL A 8 17.80 -17.85 4.06
N PRO A 9 18.91 -17.36 4.64
CA PRO A 9 19.93 -18.22 5.21
C PRO A 9 19.41 -19.01 6.43
N ALA A 10 18.51 -18.46 7.24
CA ALA A 10 17.88 -19.20 8.34
C ALA A 10 17.05 -20.39 7.83
N THR A 11 16.30 -20.20 6.74
CA THR A 11 15.58 -21.27 6.03
C THR A 11 16.53 -22.34 5.53
N PHE A 12 17.63 -21.93 4.86
CA PHE A 12 18.63 -22.87 4.39
C PHE A 12 19.20 -23.73 5.52
N LEU A 13 19.61 -23.11 6.64
CA LEU A 13 20.20 -23.80 7.78
C LEU A 13 19.22 -24.80 8.39
N PHE A 14 17.99 -24.36 8.68
CA PHE A 14 16.90 -25.18 9.20
C PHE A 14 16.62 -26.39 8.29
N VAL A 15 16.34 -26.15 7.01
CA VAL A 15 15.96 -27.23 6.09
C VAL A 15 17.14 -28.17 5.84
N ARG A 16 18.38 -27.66 5.84
CA ARG A 16 19.57 -28.50 5.67
C ARG A 16 19.71 -29.51 6.80
N VAL A 17 19.46 -29.08 8.02
CA VAL A 17 19.55 -29.93 9.22
C VAL A 17 18.43 -30.99 9.24
N TRP A 18 17.23 -30.62 8.80
CA TRP A 18 16.06 -31.52 8.86
C TRP A 18 15.92 -32.47 7.66
N PHE A 19 16.22 -31.99 6.45
CA PHE A 19 15.93 -32.66 5.18
C PHE A 19 17.13 -32.80 4.24
N GLY A 20 18.27 -32.20 4.60
CA GLY A 20 19.51 -32.26 3.81
C GLY A 20 19.67 -31.11 2.82
N ARG A 21 20.88 -31.02 2.26
CA ARG A 21 21.32 -29.88 1.44
C ARG A 21 20.49 -29.64 0.16
N PRO A 22 20.09 -30.66 -0.65
CA PRO A 22 19.33 -30.41 -1.86
C PRO A 22 17.98 -29.71 -1.60
N THR A 23 17.24 -30.19 -0.59
CA THR A 23 15.96 -29.59 -0.19
C THR A 23 16.17 -28.18 0.37
N ALA A 24 17.26 -27.95 1.09
CA ALA A 24 17.57 -26.64 1.65
C ALA A 24 17.83 -25.57 0.59
N VAL A 25 18.54 -25.90 -0.48
CA VAL A 25 18.81 -24.95 -1.59
C VAL A 25 17.50 -24.53 -2.25
N VAL A 26 16.63 -25.50 -2.58
CA VAL A 26 15.34 -25.22 -3.22
C VAL A 26 14.42 -24.42 -2.28
N ALA A 27 14.33 -24.80 -1.00
CA ALA A 27 13.50 -24.09 -0.03
C ALA A 27 13.97 -22.64 0.19
N ALA A 28 15.29 -22.42 0.28
CA ALA A 28 15.86 -21.08 0.43
C ALA A 28 15.63 -20.22 -0.82
N PHE A 29 15.75 -20.81 -2.02
CA PHE A 29 15.44 -20.11 -3.27
C PHE A 29 13.96 -19.70 -3.33
N LEU A 30 13.03 -20.63 -3.05
CA LEU A 30 11.60 -20.31 -2.99
C LEU A 30 11.31 -19.24 -1.92
N CYS A 31 11.93 -19.33 -0.76
CA CYS A 31 11.83 -18.30 0.28
C CYS A 31 12.31 -16.92 -0.20
N ALA A 32 13.30 -16.85 -1.08
CA ALA A 32 13.83 -15.59 -1.59
C ALA A 32 12.94 -14.97 -2.69
N THR A 33 12.16 -15.78 -3.41
CA THR A 33 11.45 -15.33 -4.62
C THR A 33 9.93 -15.33 -4.51
N THR A 34 9.35 -16.06 -3.54
CA THR A 34 7.89 -16.08 -3.36
C THR A 34 7.35 -14.71 -2.96
N ILE A 35 6.24 -14.30 -3.59
CA ILE A 35 5.61 -12.99 -3.38
C ILE A 35 5.39 -12.69 -1.90
N TRP A 36 4.92 -13.67 -1.13
CA TRP A 36 4.63 -13.48 0.30
C TRP A 36 5.87 -13.00 1.07
N THR A 37 7.01 -13.67 0.93
CA THR A 37 8.24 -13.32 1.65
C THR A 37 8.85 -12.03 1.12
N VAL A 38 8.81 -11.81 -0.19
CA VAL A 38 9.26 -10.55 -0.81
C VAL A 38 8.42 -9.38 -0.27
N ASN A 39 7.10 -9.47 -0.34
CA ASN A 39 6.18 -8.44 0.12
C ASN A 39 6.32 -8.16 1.63
N LEU A 40 6.31 -9.20 2.46
CA LEU A 40 6.49 -9.07 3.92
C LEU A 40 7.83 -8.40 4.28
N SER A 41 8.88 -8.58 3.47
CA SER A 41 10.19 -7.97 3.72
C SER A 41 10.26 -6.47 3.40
N ARG A 42 9.29 -5.96 2.64
CA ARG A 42 9.21 -4.57 2.14
C ARG A 42 8.26 -3.70 2.95
N ILE A 43 7.47 -4.30 3.83
CA ILE A 43 6.56 -3.59 4.72
C ILE A 43 7.14 -3.64 6.15
N ALA A 44 7.05 -2.54 6.88
CA ALA A 44 7.59 -2.41 8.24
C ALA A 44 6.72 -3.12 9.31
N PHE A 45 6.31 -4.36 9.04
CA PHE A 45 5.57 -5.18 10.02
C PHE A 45 6.53 -5.91 10.96
N ARG A 46 6.25 -5.85 12.27
CA ARG A 46 6.95 -6.68 13.28
C ARG A 46 6.91 -8.19 12.98
N ALA A 47 5.91 -8.65 12.23
CA ALA A 47 5.76 -10.02 11.76
C ALA A 47 6.96 -10.55 10.96
N VAL A 48 7.71 -9.69 10.27
CA VAL A 48 8.89 -10.09 9.48
C VAL A 48 10.02 -10.67 10.33
N LEU A 49 10.06 -10.37 11.63
CA LEU A 49 11.05 -10.91 12.56
C LEU A 49 10.80 -12.37 12.93
N MET A 50 9.56 -12.85 12.78
CA MET A 50 9.18 -14.19 13.22
C MET A 50 9.88 -15.30 12.41
N PRO A 51 9.83 -15.31 11.06
CA PRO A 51 10.40 -16.41 10.27
C PRO A 51 11.90 -16.70 10.50
N PRO A 52 12.82 -15.72 10.55
CA PRO A 52 14.23 -16.02 10.80
C PRO A 52 14.47 -16.54 12.22
N VAL A 53 13.76 -15.99 13.22
CA VAL A 53 13.89 -16.41 14.62
C VAL A 53 13.40 -17.84 14.82
N THR A 54 12.20 -18.17 14.31
CA THR A 54 11.64 -19.52 14.43
C THR A 54 12.44 -20.55 13.63
N ALA A 55 12.95 -20.21 12.45
CA ALA A 55 13.79 -21.10 11.67
C ALA A 55 15.09 -21.47 12.41
N LEU A 56 15.78 -20.48 12.99
CA LEU A 56 16.98 -20.74 13.80
C LEU A 56 16.65 -21.56 15.04
N ALA A 57 15.54 -21.25 15.73
CA ALA A 57 15.09 -22.02 16.88
C ALA A 57 14.83 -23.48 16.54
N LEU A 58 14.13 -23.75 15.42
CA LEU A 58 13.84 -25.11 14.95
C LEU A 58 15.10 -25.87 14.47
N ALA A 59 16.07 -25.16 13.89
CA ALA A 59 17.35 -25.74 13.51
C ALA A 59 18.12 -26.20 14.77
N LEU A 60 18.26 -25.31 15.75
CA LEU A 60 18.96 -25.58 17.01
C LEU A 60 18.25 -26.63 17.87
N LEU A 61 16.91 -26.62 17.90
CA LEU A 61 16.10 -27.64 18.56
C LEU A 61 16.44 -29.03 18.01
N TRP A 62 16.46 -29.16 16.68
CA TRP A 62 16.74 -30.44 16.04
C TRP A 62 18.18 -30.89 16.26
N GLU A 63 19.17 -30.01 16.07
CA GLU A 63 20.57 -30.35 16.34
C GLU A 63 20.80 -30.70 17.81
N GLY A 64 20.19 -29.93 18.73
CA GLY A 64 20.29 -30.14 20.16
C GLY A 64 19.71 -31.47 20.60
N LEU A 65 18.52 -31.84 20.10
CA LEU A 65 17.88 -33.12 20.43
C LEU A 65 18.59 -34.31 19.80
N THR A 66 18.98 -34.20 18.52
CA THR A 66 19.61 -35.31 17.78
C THR A 66 21.06 -35.56 18.19
N ARG A 67 21.84 -34.49 18.41
CA ARG A 67 23.26 -34.58 18.80
C ARG A 67 23.47 -34.50 20.31
N ARG A 68 22.39 -34.41 21.09
CA ARG A 68 22.39 -34.25 22.56
C ARG A 68 23.26 -33.09 23.04
N ARG A 69 23.08 -31.92 22.44
CA ARG A 69 23.86 -30.70 22.76
C ARG A 69 23.01 -29.72 23.57
N PRO A 70 23.17 -29.64 24.91
CA PRO A 70 22.32 -28.82 25.76
C PRO A 70 22.40 -27.33 25.40
N VAL A 71 23.58 -26.82 25.03
CA VAL A 71 23.76 -25.41 24.62
C VAL A 71 22.85 -25.04 23.43
N HIS A 72 22.66 -25.95 22.47
CA HIS A 72 21.77 -25.67 21.32
C HIS A 72 20.30 -25.62 21.79
N LEU A 73 19.92 -26.44 22.77
CA LEU A 73 18.57 -26.45 23.34
C LEU A 73 18.27 -25.22 24.19
N VAL A 74 19.26 -24.71 24.93
CA VAL A 74 19.18 -23.43 25.64
C VAL A 74 18.83 -22.31 24.66
N TRP A 75 19.61 -22.18 23.58
CA TRP A 75 19.37 -21.16 22.57
C TRP A 75 18.08 -21.40 21.77
N ALA A 76 17.70 -22.65 21.52
CA ALA A 76 16.41 -22.97 20.89
C ALA A 76 15.24 -22.50 21.75
N GLY A 77 15.24 -22.81 23.05
CA GLY A 77 14.22 -22.33 24.00
C GLY A 77 14.21 -20.81 24.08
N ALA A 78 15.38 -20.17 24.23
CA ALA A 78 15.47 -18.72 24.30
C ALA A 78 14.92 -18.02 23.03
N LEU A 79 15.21 -18.56 21.84
CA LEU A 79 14.67 -18.02 20.57
C LEU A 79 13.17 -18.28 20.40
N LEU A 80 12.65 -19.42 20.87
CA LEU A 80 11.20 -19.66 20.92
C LEU A 80 10.51 -18.65 21.82
N GLY A 81 11.05 -18.40 23.02
CA GLY A 81 10.53 -17.37 23.93
C GLY A 81 10.62 -15.97 23.32
N LEU A 82 11.74 -15.64 22.66
CA LEU A 82 11.92 -14.37 21.96
C LEU A 82 10.92 -14.20 20.80
N SER A 83 10.56 -15.28 20.11
CA SER A 83 9.57 -15.23 19.02
C SER A 83 8.21 -14.72 19.49
N LEU A 84 7.85 -14.91 20.76
CA LEU A 84 6.58 -14.41 21.32
C LEU A 84 6.48 -12.87 21.34
N TYR A 85 7.61 -12.17 21.28
CA TYR A 85 7.68 -10.71 21.20
C TYR A 85 7.54 -10.18 19.77
N THR A 86 7.60 -11.04 18.74
CA THR A 86 7.60 -10.56 17.35
C THR A 86 6.19 -10.25 16.86
N TYR A 87 5.28 -11.22 16.87
CA TYR A 87 3.93 -11.06 16.33
C TYR A 87 2.96 -12.00 17.02
N LEU A 88 1.67 -11.64 17.00
CA LEU A 88 0.63 -12.34 17.75
C LEU A 88 0.51 -13.83 17.38
N ALA A 89 0.71 -14.18 16.11
CA ALA A 89 0.71 -15.57 15.65
C ALA A 89 1.79 -16.44 16.33
N ALA A 90 2.89 -15.85 16.81
CA ALA A 90 3.95 -16.59 17.50
C ALA A 90 3.48 -17.24 18.80
N ARG A 91 2.35 -16.81 19.37
CA ARG A 91 1.73 -17.48 20.54
C ARG A 91 1.30 -18.92 20.25
N MET A 92 1.21 -19.33 18.98
CA MET A 92 0.99 -20.73 18.60
C MET A 92 2.28 -21.55 18.53
N ALA A 93 3.46 -20.94 18.59
CA ALA A 93 4.74 -21.67 18.58
C ALA A 93 4.87 -22.65 19.76
N PRO A 94 4.58 -22.27 21.03
CA PRO A 94 4.65 -23.22 22.15
C PRO A 94 3.69 -24.40 21.95
N VAL A 95 2.50 -24.15 21.40
CA VAL A 95 1.51 -25.20 21.08
C VAL A 95 2.04 -26.13 19.99
N ALA A 96 2.68 -25.59 18.96
CA ALA A 96 3.29 -26.38 17.90
C ALA A 96 4.44 -27.24 18.43
N ILE A 97 5.29 -26.68 19.29
CA ILE A 97 6.40 -27.39 19.94
C ILE A 97 5.88 -28.51 20.85
N ALA A 98 4.84 -28.25 21.65
CA ALA A 98 4.19 -29.26 22.48
C ALA A 98 3.58 -30.39 21.63
N ALA A 99 2.92 -30.05 20.51
CA ALA A 99 2.38 -31.03 19.58
C ALA A 99 3.49 -31.90 18.95
N ILE A 100 4.63 -31.31 18.59
CA ILE A 100 5.80 -32.04 18.07
C ILE A 100 6.41 -32.95 19.15
N ALA A 101 6.52 -32.48 20.39
CA ALA A 101 7.01 -33.27 21.52
C ALA A 101 6.11 -34.48 21.79
N LEU A 102 4.78 -34.27 21.78
CA LEU A 102 3.79 -35.34 21.93
C LEU A 102 3.88 -36.34 20.77
N TYR A 103 3.97 -35.86 19.53
CA TYR A 103 4.17 -36.71 18.37
C TYR A 103 5.46 -37.54 18.46
N ALA A 104 6.56 -36.94 18.91
CA ALA A 104 7.82 -37.63 19.15
C ALA A 104 7.68 -38.69 20.25
N LEU A 105 6.94 -38.40 21.32
CA LEU A 105 6.64 -39.35 22.40
C LEU A 105 5.81 -40.55 21.90
N ILE A 106 4.80 -40.33 21.06
CA ILE A 106 3.92 -41.41 20.60
C ILE A 106 4.65 -42.28 19.56
N TRP A 107 5.32 -41.68 18.57
CA TRP A 107 5.82 -42.42 17.38
C TRP A 107 7.33 -42.59 17.32
N HIS A 108 8.09 -41.78 18.06
CA HIS A 108 9.56 -41.76 18.02
C HIS A 108 10.17 -41.84 19.44
N ARG A 109 9.49 -42.50 20.39
CA ARG A 109 9.89 -42.58 21.81
C ARG A 109 11.33 -42.99 22.05
N ARG A 110 11.89 -43.83 21.16
CA ARG A 110 13.27 -44.33 21.26
C ARG A 110 14.32 -43.23 21.10
N THR A 111 13.99 -42.17 20.37
CA THR A 111 14.88 -41.01 20.16
C THR A 111 14.54 -39.85 21.09
N LEU A 112 13.58 -40.01 21.99
CA LEU A 112 13.14 -38.96 22.90
C LEU A 112 14.21 -38.70 23.97
N TRP A 113 14.45 -37.43 24.28
CA TRP A 113 15.31 -37.00 25.38
C TRP A 113 14.54 -36.03 26.28
N PRO A 114 13.84 -36.53 27.33
CA PRO A 114 12.96 -35.71 28.16
C PRO A 114 13.65 -34.50 28.80
N ALA A 115 14.87 -34.68 29.32
CA ALA A 115 15.65 -33.57 29.89
C ALA A 115 15.98 -32.50 28.85
N GLY A 116 16.20 -32.88 27.59
CA GLY A 116 16.38 -31.93 26.49
C GLY A 116 15.12 -31.10 26.22
N TRP A 117 13.95 -31.75 26.16
CA TRP A 117 12.67 -31.05 26.02
C TRP A 117 12.36 -30.13 27.20
N ALA A 118 12.64 -30.58 28.44
CA ALA A 118 12.50 -29.77 29.64
C ALA A 118 13.40 -28.53 29.62
N LEU A 119 14.63 -28.66 29.10
CA LEU A 119 15.57 -27.55 28.95
C LEU A 119 15.05 -26.49 27.96
N VAL A 120 14.48 -26.92 26.83
CA VAL A 120 13.85 -25.99 25.86
C VAL A 120 12.69 -25.25 26.51
N ALA A 121 11.78 -25.99 27.16
CA ALA A 121 10.61 -25.41 27.82
C ALA A 121 10.98 -24.42 28.93
N LEU A 122 12.02 -24.73 29.72
CA LEU A 122 12.53 -23.84 30.75
C LEU A 122 13.01 -22.50 30.16
N PHE A 123 13.87 -22.54 29.15
CA PHE A 123 14.43 -21.31 28.57
C PHE A 123 13.41 -20.53 27.73
N GLU A 124 12.47 -21.22 27.09
CA GLU A 124 11.30 -20.58 26.47
C GLU A 124 10.48 -19.81 27.52
N ALA A 125 10.14 -20.47 28.64
CA ALA A 125 9.40 -19.84 29.73
C ALA A 125 10.15 -18.66 30.36
N LEU A 126 11.47 -18.79 30.60
CA LEU A 126 12.29 -17.72 31.18
C LEU A 126 12.32 -16.47 30.29
N VAL A 127 12.49 -16.63 28.98
CA VAL A 127 12.49 -15.48 28.05
C VAL A 127 11.08 -14.92 27.84
N ALA A 128 10.06 -15.77 27.86
CA ALA A 128 8.67 -15.36 27.77
C ALA A 128 8.14 -14.67 29.04
N ALA A 129 8.76 -14.91 30.20
CA ALA A 129 8.24 -14.52 31.51
C ALA A 129 7.90 -13.02 31.62
N PRO A 130 8.72 -12.05 31.15
CA PRO A 130 8.38 -10.63 31.19
C PRO A 130 7.10 -10.29 30.41
N LEU A 131 6.94 -10.84 29.19
CA LEU A 131 5.73 -10.66 28.39
C LEU A 131 4.51 -11.27 29.08
N VAL A 132 4.65 -12.49 29.62
CA VAL A 132 3.55 -13.16 30.33
C VAL A 132 3.15 -12.34 31.57
N ALA A 133 4.11 -11.89 32.37
CA ALA A 133 3.86 -11.05 33.54
C ALA A 133 3.16 -9.73 33.16
N TYR A 134 3.62 -9.06 32.10
CA TYR A 134 2.99 -7.85 31.58
C TYR A 134 1.52 -8.08 31.20
N LEU A 135 1.24 -9.17 30.47
CA LEU A 135 -0.12 -9.52 30.04
C LEU A 135 -1.03 -9.90 31.21
N VAL A 136 -0.49 -10.51 32.27
CA VAL A 136 -1.25 -10.82 33.49
C VAL A 136 -1.60 -9.53 34.25
N VAL A 137 -0.65 -8.58 34.35
CA VAL A 137 -0.86 -7.32 35.08
C VAL A 137 -1.82 -6.38 34.38
N GLN A 138 -1.70 -6.21 33.05
CA GLN A 138 -2.54 -5.27 32.27
C GLN A 138 -3.95 -5.81 31.97
N GLY A 139 -4.26 -7.06 32.34
CA GLY A 139 -5.58 -7.64 32.11
C GLY A 139 -5.88 -7.97 30.64
N SER A 140 -7.18 -8.15 30.32
CA SER A 140 -7.66 -8.68 29.03
C SER A 140 -7.52 -7.73 27.83
N ASP A 141 -7.04 -6.50 28.03
CA ASP A 141 -6.93 -5.51 26.95
C ASP A 141 -6.05 -5.99 25.80
N GLY A 142 -5.01 -6.78 26.10
CA GLY A 142 -4.15 -7.44 25.10
C GLY A 142 -4.82 -8.56 24.28
N LEU A 143 -6.03 -8.98 24.65
CA LEU A 143 -6.85 -9.99 23.96
C LEU A 143 -8.10 -9.40 23.30
N LEU A 144 -8.45 -8.13 23.56
CA LEU A 144 -9.63 -7.48 22.96
C LEU A 144 -9.62 -7.60 21.43
N ARG A 145 -8.47 -7.35 20.79
CA ARG A 145 -8.34 -7.47 19.33
C ARG A 145 -8.51 -8.92 18.85
N VAL A 146 -8.07 -9.91 19.63
CA VAL A 146 -8.28 -11.34 19.30
C VAL A 146 -9.77 -11.67 19.34
N GLY A 147 -10.49 -11.18 20.36
CA GLY A 147 -11.93 -11.37 20.48
C GLY A 147 -12.71 -10.76 19.31
N GLN A 148 -12.36 -9.54 18.88
CA GLN A 148 -13.03 -8.84 17.78
C GLN A 148 -13.00 -9.61 16.46
N VAL A 149 -11.84 -10.17 16.11
CA VAL A 149 -11.61 -10.83 14.82
C VAL A 149 -11.85 -12.34 14.86
N SER A 150 -12.15 -12.90 16.03
CA SER A 150 -12.32 -14.34 16.22
C SER A 150 -13.59 -14.86 15.55
N ILE A 151 -13.55 -16.08 15.03
CA ILE A 151 -14.76 -16.77 14.57
C ILE A 151 -15.76 -17.04 15.71
N LEU A 152 -15.35 -16.91 16.97
CA LEU A 152 -16.27 -16.98 18.11
C LEU A 152 -17.15 -15.74 18.24
N ASN A 153 -16.77 -14.63 17.61
CA ASN A 153 -17.58 -13.43 17.55
C ASN A 153 -18.77 -13.64 16.59
N PRO A 154 -20.03 -13.48 17.06
CA PRO A 154 -21.21 -13.58 16.20
C PRO A 154 -21.19 -12.66 14.98
N ALA A 155 -20.53 -11.50 15.07
CA ALA A 155 -20.38 -10.58 13.94
C ALA A 155 -19.53 -11.18 12.80
N ILE A 156 -18.64 -12.13 13.11
CA ILE A 156 -17.77 -12.79 12.14
C ILE A 156 -18.41 -14.08 11.60
N ASN A 157 -19.01 -14.89 12.49
CA ASN A 157 -19.58 -16.18 12.09
C ASN A 157 -21.03 -16.11 11.57
N GLY A 158 -21.73 -14.98 11.76
CA GLY A 158 -23.12 -14.80 11.33
C GLY A 158 -24.11 -15.79 11.94
N GLY A 159 -23.82 -16.36 13.11
CA GLY A 159 -24.58 -17.44 13.76
C GLY A 159 -24.19 -18.86 13.34
N ASP A 160 -23.30 -19.04 12.36
CA ASP A 160 -22.85 -20.35 11.85
C ASP A 160 -21.36 -20.59 12.14
N LEU A 161 -21.04 -20.94 13.39
CA LEU A 161 -19.66 -21.19 13.82
C LEU A 161 -19.01 -22.35 13.05
N TRP A 162 -19.70 -23.50 12.96
CA TRP A 162 -19.13 -24.72 12.37
C TRP A 162 -18.96 -24.61 10.86
N GLY A 163 -19.95 -24.05 10.15
CA GLY A 163 -19.79 -23.80 8.72
C GLY A 163 -18.71 -22.76 8.46
N THR A 164 -18.57 -21.74 9.31
CA THR A 164 -17.46 -20.76 9.21
C THR A 164 -16.10 -21.44 9.38
N LEU A 165 -15.95 -22.31 10.39
CA LEU A 165 -14.72 -23.07 10.61
C LEU A 165 -14.36 -23.94 9.40
N VAL A 166 -15.32 -24.71 8.85
CA VAL A 166 -15.10 -25.55 7.66
C VAL A 166 -14.71 -24.71 6.45
N ARG A 167 -15.40 -23.58 6.21
CA ARG A 167 -15.08 -22.64 5.13
C ARG A 167 -13.66 -22.08 5.31
N HIS A 168 -13.28 -21.68 6.51
CA HIS A 168 -11.96 -21.11 6.80
C HIS A 168 -10.85 -22.13 6.63
N ILE A 169 -11.05 -23.38 7.07
CA ILE A 169 -10.11 -24.49 6.83
C ILE A 169 -9.93 -24.70 5.33
N GLY A 170 -11.04 -24.81 4.58
CA GLY A 170 -11.01 -25.02 3.13
C GLY A 170 -10.32 -23.89 2.38
N ARG A 171 -10.70 -22.63 2.67
CA ARG A 171 -10.08 -21.42 2.08
C ARG A 171 -8.59 -21.33 2.42
N THR A 172 -8.20 -21.65 3.65
CA THR A 172 -6.79 -21.64 4.08
C THR A 172 -5.98 -22.71 3.35
N ALA A 173 -6.50 -23.94 3.26
CA ALA A 173 -5.82 -25.03 2.56
C ALA A 173 -5.69 -24.76 1.05
N LEU A 174 -6.75 -24.25 0.41
CA LEU A 174 -6.75 -23.89 -1.00
C LEU A 174 -5.96 -22.60 -1.28
N GLY A 175 -5.70 -21.77 -0.25
CA GLY A 175 -4.94 -20.52 -0.36
C GLY A 175 -3.53 -20.70 -0.92
N PHE A 176 -2.94 -21.88 -0.73
CA PHE A 176 -1.60 -22.17 -1.24
C PHE A 176 -1.54 -22.39 -2.75
N VAL A 177 -2.64 -22.84 -3.38
CA VAL A 177 -2.61 -23.38 -4.76
C VAL A 177 -3.75 -22.89 -5.67
N VAL A 178 -4.86 -22.42 -5.11
CA VAL A 178 -6.02 -21.94 -5.88
C VAL A 178 -6.26 -20.44 -5.70
N ARG A 179 -6.57 -20.00 -4.48
CA ARG A 179 -7.04 -18.63 -4.22
C ARG A 179 -6.56 -18.13 -2.86
N GLY A 180 -5.54 -17.27 -2.87
CA GLY A 180 -4.89 -16.76 -1.67
C GLY A 180 -5.56 -15.55 -1.04
N ASP A 181 -4.83 -14.86 -0.17
CA ASP A 181 -5.28 -13.66 0.54
C ASP A 181 -5.64 -12.55 -0.46
N PHE A 182 -6.78 -11.88 -0.21
CA PHE A 182 -7.29 -10.82 -1.07
C PHE A 182 -6.70 -9.45 -0.72
N ILE A 183 -6.13 -9.30 0.48
CA ILE A 183 -5.66 -8.03 1.02
C ILE A 183 -4.37 -7.60 0.27
N PRO A 184 -4.38 -6.46 -0.46
CA PRO A 184 -3.24 -6.01 -1.25
C PRO A 184 -1.95 -5.78 -0.45
N ARG A 185 -2.07 -5.46 0.85
CA ARG A 185 -0.91 -5.34 1.75
C ARG A 185 -0.20 -6.66 2.01
N HIS A 186 -0.86 -7.81 1.84
CA HIS A 186 -0.27 -9.11 2.15
C HIS A 186 0.11 -9.89 0.89
N ASN A 187 -0.63 -9.68 -0.21
CA ASN A 187 -0.52 -10.49 -1.42
C ASN A 187 -0.97 -9.71 -2.67
N VAL A 188 -0.66 -10.25 -3.85
CA VAL A 188 -1.41 -9.88 -5.06
C VAL A 188 -2.83 -10.42 -4.88
N PRO A 189 -3.88 -9.59 -4.98
CA PRO A 189 -5.24 -9.99 -4.58
C PRO A 189 -5.67 -11.31 -5.21
N LEU A 190 -6.11 -12.24 -4.36
CA LEU A 190 -6.64 -13.56 -4.72
C LEU A 190 -5.65 -14.53 -5.35
N ARG A 191 -4.41 -14.10 -5.63
CA ARG A 191 -3.39 -14.97 -6.18
C ARG A 191 -3.03 -16.08 -5.17
N PRO A 192 -2.88 -17.34 -5.57
CA PRO A 192 -2.38 -18.36 -4.65
C PRO A 192 -0.94 -18.05 -4.20
N VAL A 193 -0.56 -18.58 -3.03
CA VAL A 193 0.80 -18.37 -2.48
C VAL A 193 1.87 -18.84 -3.46
N PHE A 194 1.67 -19.99 -4.10
CA PHE A 194 2.63 -20.57 -5.02
C PHE A 194 2.19 -20.43 -6.47
N ALA A 195 3.12 -20.03 -7.34
CA ALA A 195 2.96 -20.21 -8.79
C ALA A 195 2.79 -21.70 -9.14
N LEU A 196 2.18 -21.98 -10.29
CA LEU A 196 1.75 -23.34 -10.68
C LEU A 196 2.82 -24.43 -10.48
N PRO A 197 4.11 -24.27 -10.90
CA PRO A 197 5.11 -25.31 -10.67
C PRO A 197 5.34 -25.61 -9.19
N ALA A 198 5.44 -24.56 -8.36
CA ALA A 198 5.64 -24.69 -6.92
C ALA A 198 4.38 -25.21 -6.21
N ALA A 199 3.18 -24.89 -6.72
CA ALA A 199 1.91 -25.40 -6.20
C ALA A 199 1.78 -26.92 -6.41
N LEU A 200 2.12 -27.43 -7.60
CA LEU A 200 2.16 -28.88 -7.87
C LEU A 200 3.20 -29.59 -7.00
N ALA A 201 4.39 -28.99 -6.87
CA ALA A 201 5.43 -29.51 -6.00
C ALA A 201 5.04 -29.47 -4.51
N PHE A 202 4.30 -28.45 -4.07
CA PHE A 202 3.77 -28.33 -2.70
C PHE A 202 2.83 -29.49 -2.39
N VAL A 203 1.88 -29.80 -3.28
CA VAL A 203 0.96 -30.94 -3.11
C VAL A 203 1.74 -32.26 -3.07
N ALA A 204 2.64 -32.48 -4.04
CA ALA A 204 3.46 -33.70 -4.07
C ALA A 204 4.32 -33.86 -2.81
N GLY A 205 4.94 -32.78 -2.35
CA GLY A 205 5.75 -32.76 -1.14
C GLY A 205 4.94 -32.97 0.14
N GLY A 206 3.71 -32.43 0.21
CA GLY A 206 2.76 -32.69 1.28
C GLY A 206 2.41 -34.18 1.37
N ILE A 207 2.12 -34.83 0.23
CA ILE A 207 1.87 -36.28 0.16
C ILE A 207 3.10 -37.07 0.64
N ILE A 208 4.31 -36.68 0.22
CA ILE A 208 5.56 -37.30 0.68
C ILE A 208 5.70 -37.15 2.20
N ALA A 209 5.43 -35.96 2.74
CA ALA A 209 5.53 -35.68 4.16
C ALA A 209 4.57 -36.54 4.99
N VAL A 210 3.29 -36.63 4.58
CA VAL A 210 2.29 -37.47 5.26
C VAL A 210 2.69 -38.93 5.24
N ARG A 211 3.10 -39.46 4.08
CA ARG A 211 3.53 -40.87 3.94
C ARG A 211 4.78 -41.21 4.75
N ARG A 212 5.63 -40.22 5.02
CA ARG A 212 6.90 -40.40 5.77
C ARG A 212 6.79 -39.97 7.23
N ALA A 213 5.71 -39.34 7.67
CA ALA A 213 5.55 -38.84 9.04
C ALA A 213 5.75 -39.94 10.09
N ARG A 214 5.32 -41.19 9.87
CA ARG A 214 5.56 -42.29 10.82
C ARG A 214 7.04 -42.69 10.94
N ARG A 215 7.78 -42.55 9.84
CA ARG A 215 9.12 -43.16 9.69
C ARG A 215 10.26 -42.16 9.86
N ALA A 216 10.01 -40.88 9.59
CA ALA A 216 11.01 -39.83 9.60
C ALA A 216 10.47 -38.61 10.37
N PRO A 217 10.96 -38.36 11.60
CA PRO A 217 10.36 -37.38 12.52
C PRO A 217 10.22 -35.97 11.95
N ALA A 218 11.18 -35.53 11.13
CA ALA A 218 11.19 -34.21 10.50
C ALA A 218 9.92 -33.94 9.67
N HIS A 219 9.38 -34.96 8.98
CA HIS A 219 8.22 -34.79 8.11
C HIS A 219 6.93 -34.57 8.92
N GLY A 220 6.74 -35.34 10.00
CA GLY A 220 5.62 -35.15 10.91
C GLY A 220 5.71 -33.85 11.68
N ALA A 221 6.91 -33.47 12.13
CA ALA A 221 7.14 -32.21 12.81
C ALA A 221 6.86 -30.99 11.91
N ALA A 222 7.24 -31.02 10.63
CA ALA A 222 6.92 -29.96 9.67
C ALA A 222 5.41 -29.83 9.42
N LEU A 223 4.68 -30.95 9.31
CA LEU A 223 3.22 -30.96 9.17
C LEU A 223 2.52 -30.38 10.41
N LEU A 224 2.96 -30.77 11.61
CA LEU A 224 2.40 -30.27 12.87
C LEU A 224 2.68 -28.79 13.05
N TRP A 225 3.89 -28.33 12.75
CA TRP A 225 4.24 -26.91 12.79
C TRP A 225 3.31 -26.10 11.88
N VAL A 226 3.20 -26.47 10.60
CA VAL A 226 2.33 -25.74 9.67
C VAL A 226 0.86 -25.85 10.06
N GLY A 227 0.37 -27.02 10.46
CA GLY A 227 -1.01 -27.20 10.89
C GLY A 227 -1.39 -26.31 12.08
N VAL A 228 -0.55 -26.28 13.12
CA VAL A 228 -0.78 -25.44 14.30
C VAL A 228 -0.61 -23.95 13.99
N MET A 229 0.40 -23.59 13.20
CA MET A 229 0.65 -22.20 12.82
C MET A 229 -0.37 -21.63 11.81
N LEU A 230 -1.27 -22.46 11.26
CA LEU A 230 -2.43 -22.00 10.50
C LEU A 230 -3.65 -21.68 11.37
N LEU A 231 -3.68 -22.08 12.64
CA LEU A 231 -4.80 -21.78 13.53
C LEU A 231 -5.12 -20.28 13.65
N PRO A 232 -4.14 -19.35 13.72
CA PRO A 232 -4.45 -17.91 13.82
C PRO A 232 -5.20 -17.35 12.60
N THR A 233 -5.02 -17.94 11.41
CA THR A 233 -5.81 -17.55 10.23
C THR A 233 -7.12 -18.31 10.14
N ILE A 234 -7.18 -19.58 10.56
CA ILE A 234 -8.41 -20.39 10.50
C ILE A 234 -9.46 -19.85 11.50
N LEU A 235 -9.00 -19.44 12.68
CA LEU A 235 -9.85 -18.99 13.79
C LEU A 235 -10.14 -17.48 13.78
N ALA A 236 -9.72 -16.77 12.73
CA ALA A 236 -9.97 -15.34 12.57
C ALA A 236 -10.82 -15.06 11.32
N GLU A 237 -11.39 -13.86 11.23
CA GLU A 237 -12.03 -13.30 10.04
C GLU A 237 -11.12 -13.36 8.80
N ASP A 238 -11.69 -13.19 7.61
CA ASP A 238 -10.95 -13.01 6.36
C ASP A 238 -9.98 -14.16 5.99
N ALA A 239 -10.27 -15.40 6.40
CA ALA A 239 -9.47 -16.54 5.96
C ALA A 239 -9.55 -16.73 4.43
N PRO A 240 -8.42 -16.88 3.71
CA PRO A 240 -7.06 -16.95 4.22
C PRO A 240 -6.43 -15.56 4.46
N HIS A 241 -5.76 -15.40 5.60
CA HIS A 241 -5.09 -14.15 5.97
C HIS A 241 -3.59 -14.39 6.18
N MET A 242 -2.77 -13.97 5.22
CA MET A 242 -1.34 -14.28 5.15
C MET A 242 -0.54 -13.65 6.28
N LEU A 243 -0.84 -12.43 6.73
CA LEU A 243 -0.15 -11.87 7.90
C LEU A 243 -0.40 -12.70 9.19
N ARG A 244 -1.63 -13.19 9.41
CA ARG A 244 -1.97 -14.07 10.55
C ARG A 244 -1.35 -15.45 10.42
N ALA A 245 -1.17 -15.93 9.20
CA ALA A 245 -0.52 -17.21 8.90
C ALA A 245 1.02 -17.14 8.87
N VAL A 246 1.66 -15.99 9.14
CA VAL A 246 3.11 -15.80 9.00
C VAL A 246 3.95 -16.84 9.73
N GLY A 247 3.43 -17.44 10.80
CA GLY A 247 4.12 -18.48 11.57
C GLY A 247 4.40 -19.77 10.81
N VAL A 248 3.74 -20.02 9.68
CA VAL A 248 4.08 -21.16 8.80
C VAL A 248 5.41 -20.96 8.08
N LEU A 249 5.88 -19.71 7.96
CA LEU A 249 7.16 -19.41 7.34
C LEU A 249 8.32 -19.63 8.34
N PRO A 250 9.45 -20.21 7.91
CA PRO A 250 9.71 -20.70 6.54
C PRO A 250 9.40 -22.19 6.35
N VAL A 251 8.87 -22.91 7.34
CA VAL A 251 8.62 -24.36 7.27
C VAL A 251 7.75 -24.75 6.07
N LEU A 252 6.82 -23.87 5.66
CA LEU A 252 6.00 -24.04 4.46
C LEU A 252 6.81 -24.36 3.19
N PHE A 253 8.01 -23.79 3.03
CA PHE A 253 8.84 -24.01 1.83
C PHE A 253 9.48 -25.41 1.77
N VAL A 254 9.43 -26.18 2.86
CA VAL A 254 9.88 -27.58 2.87
C VAL A 254 9.05 -28.41 1.89
N PHE A 255 7.74 -28.22 1.84
CA PHE A 255 6.85 -29.03 1.01
C PHE A 255 7.15 -28.90 -0.48
N PRO A 256 7.16 -27.71 -1.12
CA PRO A 256 7.49 -27.61 -2.53
C PRO A 256 8.94 -28.04 -2.80
N ALA A 257 9.88 -27.79 -1.88
CA ALA A 257 11.25 -28.26 -2.02
C ALA A 257 11.36 -29.80 -2.03
N LEU A 258 10.60 -30.50 -1.17
CA LEU A 258 10.52 -31.98 -1.21
C LEU A 258 9.95 -32.47 -2.54
N GLY A 259 8.91 -31.81 -3.06
CA GLY A 259 8.32 -32.12 -4.36
C GLY A 259 9.31 -31.99 -5.51
N PHE A 260 10.01 -30.86 -5.59
CA PHE A 260 11.03 -30.63 -6.63
C PHE A 260 12.22 -31.57 -6.52
N VAL A 261 12.70 -31.87 -5.30
CA VAL A 261 13.80 -32.83 -5.12
C VAL A 261 13.36 -34.25 -5.50
N ALA A 262 12.11 -34.64 -5.21
CA ALA A 262 11.57 -35.93 -5.63
C ALA A 262 11.43 -36.01 -7.17
N LEU A 263 10.98 -34.94 -7.81
CA LEU A 263 10.94 -34.82 -9.27
C LEU A 263 12.34 -34.94 -9.87
N TRP A 264 13.32 -34.20 -9.33
CA TRP A 264 14.72 -34.26 -9.76
C TRP A 264 15.25 -35.69 -9.69
N ARG A 265 15.06 -36.39 -8.57
CA ARG A 265 15.51 -37.79 -8.40
C ARG A 265 14.89 -38.72 -9.44
N THR A 266 13.59 -38.55 -9.70
CA THR A 266 12.86 -39.39 -10.66
C THR A 266 13.36 -39.16 -12.09
N LEU A 267 13.59 -37.91 -12.47
CA LEU A 267 14.13 -37.56 -13.79
C LEU A 267 15.59 -37.98 -13.93
N ALA A 268 16.40 -37.82 -12.89
CA ALA A 268 17.83 -38.16 -12.92
C ALA A 268 18.06 -39.65 -13.17
N VAL A 269 17.20 -40.50 -12.61
CA VAL A 269 17.24 -41.95 -12.83
C VAL A 269 16.85 -42.32 -14.26
N ARG A 270 15.96 -41.56 -14.91
CA ARG A 270 15.43 -41.89 -16.25
C ARG A 270 16.21 -41.26 -17.41
N GLY A 271 16.74 -40.06 -17.22
CA GLY A 271 17.30 -39.24 -18.31
C GLY A 271 18.61 -38.52 -17.98
N GLY A 272 19.27 -38.90 -16.89
CA GLY A 272 20.54 -38.34 -16.45
C GLY A 272 20.41 -37.08 -15.58
N ALA A 273 21.41 -36.86 -14.72
CA ALA A 273 21.39 -35.81 -13.71
C ALA A 273 21.36 -34.39 -14.30
N THR A 274 22.03 -34.16 -15.43
CA THR A 274 22.09 -32.83 -16.08
C THR A 274 20.72 -32.39 -16.56
N LEU A 275 20.01 -33.23 -17.33
CA LEU A 275 18.68 -32.90 -17.85
C LEU A 275 17.67 -32.71 -16.71
N ALA A 276 17.71 -33.57 -15.70
CA ALA A 276 16.88 -33.41 -14.50
C ALA A 276 17.12 -32.08 -13.78
N THR A 277 18.38 -31.65 -13.70
CA THR A 277 18.76 -30.38 -13.08
C THR A 277 18.24 -29.20 -13.89
N LEU A 278 18.46 -29.20 -15.22
CA LEU A 278 17.95 -28.16 -16.12
C LEU A 278 16.42 -28.04 -16.04
N ALA A 279 15.71 -29.17 -16.05
CA ALA A 279 14.25 -29.19 -15.96
C ALA A 279 13.75 -28.59 -14.63
N VAL A 280 14.34 -28.99 -13.49
CA VAL A 280 13.92 -28.46 -12.18
C VAL A 280 14.31 -26.99 -12.02
N VAL A 281 15.49 -26.59 -12.49
CA VAL A 281 15.90 -25.17 -12.49
C VAL A 281 14.97 -24.34 -13.36
N ALA A 282 14.56 -24.82 -14.54
CA ALA A 282 13.62 -24.12 -15.41
C ALA A 282 12.24 -23.97 -14.75
N LEU A 283 11.72 -25.02 -14.09
CA LEU A 283 10.44 -24.96 -13.39
C LEU A 283 10.46 -24.03 -12.17
N VAL A 284 11.50 -24.13 -11.35
CA VAL A 284 11.68 -23.30 -10.15
C VAL A 284 11.96 -21.85 -10.52
N GLY A 285 12.86 -21.62 -11.49
CA GLY A 285 13.21 -20.30 -12.00
C GLY A 285 12.05 -19.62 -12.74
N GLY A 286 11.33 -20.34 -13.60
CA GLY A 286 10.15 -19.83 -14.28
C GLY A 286 9.03 -19.44 -13.31
N GLY A 287 8.80 -20.24 -12.26
CA GLY A 287 7.87 -19.90 -11.18
C GLY A 287 8.30 -18.64 -10.42
N ALA A 288 9.60 -18.50 -10.10
CA ALA A 288 10.15 -17.32 -9.44
C ALA A 288 10.03 -16.05 -10.29
N VAL A 289 10.31 -16.14 -11.60
CA VAL A 289 10.11 -15.00 -12.51
C VAL A 289 8.64 -14.60 -12.55
N ALA A 290 7.72 -15.56 -12.62
CA ALA A 290 6.28 -15.28 -12.59
C ALA A 290 5.82 -14.64 -11.27
N ASP A 291 6.37 -15.07 -10.13
CA ASP A 291 6.15 -14.43 -8.82
C ASP A 291 6.64 -12.97 -8.83
N LEU A 292 7.89 -12.73 -9.24
CA LEU A 292 8.51 -11.40 -9.20
C LEU A 292 7.86 -10.42 -10.18
N VAL A 293 7.49 -10.86 -11.39
CA VAL A 293 6.76 -10.03 -12.37
C VAL A 293 5.38 -9.67 -11.85
N ALA A 294 4.67 -10.61 -11.22
CA ALA A 294 3.37 -10.33 -10.63
C ALA A 294 3.48 -9.34 -9.46
N TYR A 295 4.51 -9.47 -8.61
CA TYR A 295 4.78 -8.53 -7.53
C TYR A 295 5.13 -7.13 -8.05
N ASP A 296 5.99 -7.03 -9.07
CA ASP A 296 6.39 -5.78 -9.70
C ASP A 296 5.22 -5.00 -10.31
N ARG A 297 4.26 -5.71 -10.94
CA ARG A 297 3.00 -5.10 -11.39
C ARG A 297 2.12 -4.67 -10.22
N HIS A 298 2.02 -5.51 -9.18
CA HIS A 298 1.19 -5.24 -8.02
C HIS A 298 1.61 -3.97 -7.27
N VAL A 299 2.90 -3.79 -7.02
CA VAL A 299 3.40 -2.60 -6.30
C VAL A 299 3.23 -1.30 -7.08
N ARG A 300 2.99 -1.37 -8.40
CA ARG A 300 2.65 -0.22 -9.24
C ARG A 300 1.15 -0.11 -9.55
N GLY A 301 0.33 -1.00 -8.99
CA GLY A 301 -1.09 -1.06 -9.23
C GLY A 301 -1.89 -0.22 -8.24
N GLU A 302 -3.11 0.15 -8.64
CA GLU A 302 -4.06 0.93 -7.83
C GLU A 302 -4.39 0.26 -6.49
N ALA A 303 -4.47 -1.08 -6.48
CA ALA A 303 -4.76 -1.83 -5.26
C ALA A 303 -3.69 -1.59 -4.18
N ALA A 304 -2.41 -1.50 -4.56
CA ALA A 304 -1.35 -1.15 -3.64
C ALA A 304 -1.41 0.34 -3.28
N TYR A 305 -1.60 1.22 -4.26
CA TYR A 305 -1.73 2.67 -4.05
C TYR A 305 -2.74 3.01 -2.94
N TYR A 306 -3.97 2.49 -3.02
CA TYR A 306 -5.02 2.81 -2.04
C TYR A 306 -4.77 2.18 -0.68
N GLN A 307 -4.31 0.92 -0.64
CA GLN A 307 -4.11 0.19 0.61
C GLN A 307 -2.92 0.65 1.45
N PHE A 308 -2.01 1.38 0.84
CA PHE A 308 -0.90 2.06 1.51
C PHE A 308 -1.17 3.56 1.73
N GLU A 309 -2.43 4.01 1.57
CA GLU A 309 -2.84 5.40 1.80
C GLU A 309 -1.99 6.42 1.02
N ALA A 310 -1.62 6.07 -0.23
CA ALA A 310 -0.73 6.91 -1.02
C ALA A 310 -1.29 8.33 -1.21
N GLY A 311 -2.61 8.47 -1.39
CA GLY A 311 -3.25 9.79 -1.51
C GLY A 311 -3.12 10.67 -0.26
N ALA A 312 -3.18 10.09 0.94
CA ALA A 312 -2.96 10.82 2.18
C ALA A 312 -1.48 11.22 2.35
N THR A 313 -0.57 10.35 1.90
CA THR A 313 0.87 10.63 1.85
C THR A 313 1.19 11.76 0.86
N GLU A 314 0.50 11.82 -0.28
CA GLU A 314 0.61 12.90 -1.27
C GLU A 314 0.04 14.23 -0.75
N LEU A 315 -1.06 14.21 0.00
CA LEU A 315 -1.58 15.38 0.70
C LEU A 315 -0.52 15.94 1.66
N ALA A 316 0.06 15.08 2.50
CA ALA A 316 1.09 15.48 3.45
C ALA A 316 2.32 16.10 2.76
N ALA A 317 2.78 15.48 1.67
CA ALA A 317 3.86 16.01 0.86
C ALA A 317 3.51 17.37 0.23
N THR A 318 2.25 17.56 -0.19
CA THR A 318 1.76 18.84 -0.72
C THR A 318 1.77 19.93 0.34
N ILE A 319 1.26 19.64 1.55
CA ILE A 319 1.28 20.54 2.71
C ILE A 319 2.72 20.95 3.04
N ASN A 320 3.63 19.98 3.18
CA ASN A 320 5.02 20.25 3.54
C ASN A 320 5.78 21.03 2.46
N ARG A 321 5.58 20.70 1.17
CA ARG A 321 6.15 21.49 0.06
C ARG A 321 5.64 22.93 0.08
N PHE A 322 4.34 23.11 0.34
CA PHE A 322 3.76 24.44 0.45
C PHE A 322 4.36 25.21 1.62
N LEU A 323 4.46 24.61 2.81
CA LEU A 323 5.08 25.24 3.98
C LEU A 323 6.59 25.45 3.82
N GLY A 324 7.24 24.75 2.89
CA GLY A 324 8.69 24.79 2.69
C GLY A 324 9.49 24.08 3.79
N GLY A 325 8.81 23.29 4.63
CA GLY A 325 9.37 22.53 5.75
C GLY A 325 8.76 21.13 5.84
N GLY A 326 9.48 20.17 6.41
CA GLY A 326 9.05 18.78 6.55
C GLY A 326 9.47 17.85 5.39
N TRP A 327 8.74 16.75 5.24
CA TRP A 327 8.98 15.76 4.19
C TRP A 327 8.21 16.12 2.92
N ASP A 328 8.94 16.36 1.83
CA ASP A 328 8.42 16.92 0.56
C ASP A 328 7.86 15.86 -0.41
N GLY A 329 7.77 14.61 0.02
CA GLY A 329 7.39 13.46 -0.81
C GLY A 329 8.57 12.70 -1.41
N ALA A 330 9.82 13.12 -1.17
CA ALA A 330 11.01 12.48 -1.71
C ALA A 330 12.01 12.04 -0.63
N GLY A 331 12.56 10.84 -0.81
CA GLY A 331 13.54 10.28 0.11
C GLY A 331 12.94 9.78 1.43
N LEU A 332 13.82 9.44 2.38
CA LEU A 332 13.45 8.79 3.65
C LEU A 332 13.26 9.75 4.82
N ALA A 333 13.62 11.03 4.69
CA ALA A 333 13.62 11.99 5.77
C ALA A 333 13.23 13.39 5.29
N ALA A 334 12.72 14.21 6.21
CA ALA A 334 12.47 15.63 5.98
C ALA A 334 13.78 16.37 5.63
N ARG A 335 13.70 17.30 4.69
CA ARG A 335 14.88 18.05 4.20
C ARG A 335 15.09 19.38 4.92
N ALA A 336 14.01 20.01 5.34
CA ALA A 336 14.02 21.28 6.06
C ALA A 336 13.23 21.12 7.37
N PRO A 337 13.81 21.47 8.53
CA PRO A 337 13.12 21.34 9.81
C PRO A 337 12.08 22.45 10.03
N GLU A 338 12.28 23.62 9.42
CA GLU A 338 11.47 24.81 9.68
C GLU A 338 10.60 25.18 8.48
N THR A 339 9.40 25.68 8.77
CA THR A 339 8.47 26.22 7.78
C THR A 339 8.85 27.64 7.39
N GLN A 340 8.60 28.02 6.14
CA GLN A 340 8.80 29.39 5.68
C GLN A 340 7.77 30.33 6.28
N GLU A 341 8.23 31.50 6.73
CA GLU A 341 7.35 32.56 7.22
C GLU A 341 6.37 33.02 6.14
N GLY A 342 5.21 33.55 6.56
CA GLY A 342 4.18 34.05 5.66
C GLY A 342 3.37 32.97 4.92
N ARG A 343 3.62 31.67 5.17
CA ARG A 343 2.85 30.56 4.61
C ARG A 343 2.00 29.87 5.68
N ARG A 344 0.73 29.60 5.37
CA ARG A 344 -0.18 28.91 6.28
C ARG A 344 -1.04 27.88 5.56
N VAL A 345 -1.32 26.78 6.23
CA VAL A 345 -2.19 25.70 5.78
C VAL A 345 -3.40 25.60 6.69
N TYR A 346 -4.58 25.54 6.11
CA TYR A 346 -5.83 25.16 6.77
C TYR A 346 -6.30 23.80 6.25
N LEU A 347 -6.66 22.89 7.15
CA LEU A 347 -7.03 21.53 6.82
C LEU A 347 -8.43 21.22 7.37
N ALA A 348 -9.28 20.58 6.58
CA ALA A 348 -10.55 20.05 7.09
C ALA A 348 -10.30 19.07 8.24
N PRO A 349 -11.07 19.13 9.36
CA PRO A 349 -10.94 18.22 10.50
C PRO A 349 -10.80 16.77 10.10
N ARG A 350 -11.65 16.32 9.18
CA ARG A 350 -11.69 14.94 8.75
C ARG A 350 -10.36 14.47 8.13
N LEU A 351 -9.69 15.35 7.39
CA LEU A 351 -8.38 15.05 6.80
C LEU A 351 -7.29 14.91 7.89
N TRP A 352 -7.41 15.65 8.99
CA TRP A 352 -6.50 15.53 10.14
C TRP A 352 -6.85 14.36 11.06
N GLU A 353 -8.12 14.15 11.34
CA GLU A 353 -8.64 13.20 12.34
C GLU A 353 -8.57 11.74 11.84
N ASN A 354 -8.95 11.52 10.58
CA ASN A 354 -9.12 10.18 10.04
C ASN A 354 -7.88 9.65 9.29
N TRP A 355 -6.88 10.48 9.04
CA TRP A 355 -5.66 10.09 8.34
C TRP A 355 -4.42 10.24 9.23
N PRO A 356 -4.08 9.20 10.01
CA PRO A 356 -2.89 9.19 10.86
C PRO A 356 -1.59 9.44 10.07
N SER A 357 -1.54 9.02 8.80
CA SER A 357 -0.41 9.25 7.88
C SER A 357 -0.16 10.75 7.65
N VAL A 358 -1.21 11.55 7.47
CA VAL A 358 -1.10 13.02 7.37
C VAL A 358 -0.53 13.62 8.66
N ARG A 359 -1.09 13.26 9.82
CA ARG A 359 -0.59 13.76 11.12
C ARG A 359 0.85 13.35 11.42
N TYR A 360 1.24 12.16 10.99
CA TYR A 360 2.59 11.66 11.20
C TYR A 360 3.61 12.41 10.34
N LEU A 361 3.25 12.72 9.09
CA LEU A 361 4.16 13.36 8.12
C LEU A 361 4.13 14.89 8.18
N CYS A 362 3.07 15.48 8.71
CA CYS A 362 2.91 16.92 8.91
C CYS A 362 2.84 17.21 10.41
N PRO A 363 3.95 17.56 11.07
CA PRO A 363 3.94 17.87 12.48
C PRO A 363 3.03 19.06 12.77
N ALA A 364 2.31 19.01 13.90
CA ALA A 364 1.50 20.13 14.36
C ALA A 364 2.38 21.38 14.55
N SER A 365 1.96 22.50 13.98
CA SER A 365 2.68 23.77 14.03
C SER A 365 1.69 24.92 13.95
N GLU A 366 2.11 26.14 14.28
CA GLU A 366 1.24 27.32 14.14
C GLU A 366 0.87 27.61 12.67
N ALA A 367 1.70 27.14 11.74
CA ALA A 367 1.50 27.27 10.31
C ALA A 367 0.51 26.25 9.73
N LEU A 368 0.17 25.17 10.45
CA LEU A 368 -0.79 24.15 10.04
C LEU A 368 -1.94 24.07 11.04
N ARG A 369 -3.14 24.48 10.61
CA ARG A 369 -4.32 24.56 11.46
C ARG A 369 -5.49 23.76 10.90
N THR A 370 -6.37 23.27 11.76
CA THR A 370 -7.59 22.57 11.38
C THR A 370 -8.80 23.51 11.43
N LEU A 371 -9.72 23.40 10.47
CA LEU A 371 -10.96 24.18 10.44
C LEU A 371 -12.01 23.64 11.45
N PRO A 372 -13.05 24.38 11.82
CA PRO A 372 -13.11 25.84 11.78
C PRO A 372 -12.09 26.42 12.77
N ASP A 373 -11.25 27.35 12.31
CA ASP A 373 -10.33 28.07 13.20
C ASP A 373 -10.96 29.42 13.58
N THR A 374 -11.66 29.45 14.72
CA THR A 374 -12.34 30.65 15.23
C THR A 374 -11.38 31.71 15.77
N GLN A 375 -10.08 31.39 15.90
CA GLN A 375 -9.03 32.29 16.38
C GLN A 375 -7.96 32.56 15.32
N ALA A 376 -8.29 32.34 14.04
CA ALA A 376 -7.35 32.57 12.96
C ALA A 376 -6.88 34.04 12.97
N PRO A 377 -5.56 34.32 13.14
CA PRO A 377 -5.04 35.61 12.75
C PRO A 377 -5.35 35.80 11.26
N GLY A 378 -5.60 37.03 10.82
CA GLY A 378 -5.90 37.34 9.42
C GLY A 378 -4.92 36.69 8.41
N PRO A 379 -5.27 36.68 7.11
CA PRO A 379 -4.56 35.90 6.10
C PRO A 379 -3.07 36.22 6.08
N THR A 380 -2.24 35.16 6.02
CA THR A 380 -0.80 35.28 5.77
C THR A 380 -0.54 35.58 4.29
N GLU A 381 0.71 35.85 3.90
CA GLU A 381 1.04 36.20 2.50
C GLU A 381 0.57 35.15 1.49
N GLN A 382 0.71 33.88 1.86
CA GLN A 382 0.29 32.71 1.10
C GLN A 382 -0.46 31.73 2.01
N VAL A 383 -1.53 31.17 1.49
CA VAL A 383 -2.43 30.24 2.16
C VAL A 383 -2.73 29.05 1.26
N LEU A 384 -2.68 27.85 1.82
CA LEU A 384 -3.21 26.61 1.26
C LEU A 384 -4.40 26.16 2.13
N VAL A 385 -5.53 25.85 1.54
CA VAL A 385 -6.67 25.21 2.21
C VAL A 385 -6.89 23.85 1.59
N ALA A 386 -6.85 22.78 2.37
CA ALA A 386 -7.15 21.42 1.93
C ALA A 386 -8.48 20.94 2.54
N LEU A 387 -9.43 20.64 1.67
CA LEU A 387 -10.81 20.31 2.04
C LEU A 387 -11.16 18.88 1.65
N TRP A 388 -12.02 18.24 2.44
CA TRP A 388 -12.69 17.02 2.01
C TRP A 388 -13.86 17.39 1.10
N PRO A 389 -13.91 16.91 -0.17
CA PRO A 389 -14.82 17.45 -1.18
C PRO A 389 -16.31 17.16 -0.95
N TYR A 390 -16.64 16.31 0.03
CA TYR A 390 -17.99 15.84 0.31
C TYR A 390 -18.58 16.38 1.62
N GLU A 391 -17.89 17.29 2.32
CA GLU A 391 -18.49 18.09 3.39
C GLU A 391 -18.61 19.55 2.98
N ASP A 392 -19.60 20.22 3.55
CA ASP A 392 -19.66 21.68 3.50
C ASP A 392 -18.62 22.26 4.47
N ALA A 393 -17.52 22.75 3.91
CA ALA A 393 -16.46 23.41 4.67
C ALA A 393 -16.75 24.91 4.89
N GLY A 394 -17.92 25.41 4.48
CA GLY A 394 -18.24 26.82 4.43
C GLY A 394 -17.48 27.58 3.34
N ASP A 395 -17.59 28.91 3.36
CA ASP A 395 -16.82 29.75 2.45
C ASP A 395 -15.38 29.90 2.92
N VAL A 396 -14.43 29.41 2.11
CA VAL A 396 -12.99 29.50 2.39
C VAL A 396 -12.36 30.78 1.88
N LEU A 397 -13.06 31.55 1.05
CA LEU A 397 -12.55 32.82 0.50
C LEU A 397 -12.10 33.82 1.58
N PRO A 398 -12.75 33.95 2.75
CA PRO A 398 -12.28 34.82 3.83
C PRO A 398 -10.92 34.42 4.42
N LEU A 399 -10.50 33.15 4.26
CA LEU A 399 -9.19 32.67 4.71
C LEU A 399 -8.07 33.04 3.73
N LEU A 400 -8.42 33.32 2.48
CA LEU A 400 -7.44 33.57 1.42
C LEU A 400 -7.06 35.06 1.41
N PRO A 401 -5.75 35.41 1.36
CA PRO A 401 -5.35 36.79 1.11
C PRO A 401 -5.96 37.31 -0.21
N PRO A 402 -6.48 38.55 -0.25
CA PRO A 402 -6.98 39.15 -1.49
C PRO A 402 -5.83 39.52 -2.42
N GLU A 403 -6.15 39.77 -3.68
CA GLU A 403 -5.20 40.16 -4.72
C GLU A 403 -4.05 39.17 -4.88
N ARG A 404 -4.41 37.91 -5.10
CA ARG A 404 -3.47 36.80 -5.28
C ARG A 404 -3.77 36.02 -6.54
N VAL A 405 -2.81 35.19 -6.93
CA VAL A 405 -3.11 34.05 -7.80
C VAL A 405 -3.83 33.02 -6.94
N VAL A 406 -5.05 32.66 -7.28
CA VAL A 406 -5.82 31.60 -6.62
C VAL A 406 -5.85 30.38 -7.53
N ARG A 407 -5.43 29.22 -7.01
CA ARG A 407 -5.46 27.94 -7.72
C ARG A 407 -6.34 26.97 -6.98
N VAL A 408 -7.29 26.36 -7.68
CA VAL A 408 -8.11 25.29 -7.12
C VAL A 408 -7.83 24.00 -7.88
N ARG A 409 -7.48 22.94 -7.14
CA ARG A 409 -7.08 21.67 -7.74
C ARG A 409 -7.68 20.50 -6.99
N GLU A 410 -8.18 19.54 -7.74
CA GLU A 410 -8.44 18.20 -7.22
C GLU A 410 -7.11 17.53 -6.83
N GLY A 411 -7.11 16.93 -5.65
CA GLY A 411 -5.97 16.19 -5.11
C GLY A 411 -5.98 14.71 -5.51
N ALA A 412 -5.33 13.91 -4.68
CA ALA A 412 -5.28 12.47 -4.88
C ALA A 412 -6.65 11.79 -4.65
N SER A 413 -6.82 10.60 -5.22
CA SER A 413 -7.94 9.72 -4.90
C SER A 413 -7.65 8.82 -3.70
N GLU A 414 -8.72 8.34 -3.06
CA GLU A 414 -8.69 7.29 -2.04
C GLU A 414 -9.71 6.18 -2.37
N ARG A 415 -9.58 5.04 -1.69
CA ARG A 415 -10.59 3.97 -1.73
C ARG A 415 -10.52 3.18 -0.43
N GLY A 416 -11.64 3.08 0.28
CA GLY A 416 -11.75 2.25 1.48
C GLY A 416 -11.60 0.75 1.18
N ASP A 417 -11.25 -0.04 2.21
CA ASP A 417 -11.04 -1.50 2.08
C ASP A 417 -12.24 -2.26 1.52
N LEU A 418 -13.46 -1.75 1.76
CA LEU A 418 -14.73 -2.36 1.33
C LEU A 418 -15.40 -1.61 0.16
N GLU A 419 -14.80 -0.51 -0.31
CA GLU A 419 -15.39 0.32 -1.36
C GLU A 419 -14.98 -0.21 -2.76
N PRO A 420 -15.92 -0.36 -3.71
CA PRO A 420 -15.61 -0.88 -5.03
C PRO A 420 -14.92 0.16 -5.93
N GLU A 421 -15.25 1.43 -5.75
CA GLU A 421 -14.80 2.55 -6.57
C GLU A 421 -13.98 3.53 -5.74
N SER A 422 -12.98 4.14 -6.36
CA SER A 422 -12.22 5.22 -5.74
C SER A 422 -13.00 6.52 -5.78
N ARG A 423 -12.70 7.41 -4.84
CA ARG A 423 -13.26 8.76 -4.76
C ARG A 423 -12.16 9.78 -4.54
N LEU A 424 -12.47 11.06 -4.75
CA LEU A 424 -11.51 12.13 -4.50
C LEU A 424 -11.26 12.28 -2.99
N LEU A 425 -10.00 12.27 -2.56
CA LEU A 425 -9.66 12.39 -1.14
C LEU A 425 -9.74 13.85 -0.68
N TYR A 426 -9.17 14.77 -1.46
CA TYR A 426 -9.11 16.17 -1.07
C TYR A 426 -9.13 17.11 -2.28
N VAL A 427 -9.49 18.36 -2.02
CA VAL A 427 -9.34 19.50 -2.94
C VAL A 427 -8.48 20.53 -2.25
N THR A 428 -7.62 21.21 -3.01
CA THR A 428 -6.79 22.30 -2.51
C THR A 428 -7.19 23.63 -3.10
N TRP A 429 -7.17 24.67 -2.27
CA TRP A 429 -7.17 26.08 -2.65
C TRP A 429 -5.83 26.67 -2.26
N GLU A 430 -5.05 27.12 -3.22
CA GLU A 430 -3.71 27.66 -3.00
C GLU A 430 -3.65 29.11 -3.46
N THR A 431 -3.05 29.98 -2.64
CA THR A 431 -2.71 31.34 -3.04
C THR A 431 -1.22 31.50 -3.27
N ALA A 432 -0.88 32.28 -4.29
CA ALA A 432 0.49 32.67 -4.61
C ALA A 432 0.56 34.17 -4.98
N PRO A 433 1.74 34.80 -4.90
CA PRO A 433 1.92 36.18 -5.34
C PRO A 433 1.49 36.38 -6.80
N LYS A 434 0.90 37.53 -7.12
CA LYS A 434 0.50 37.92 -8.48
C LYS A 434 1.63 37.84 -9.51
N SER A 435 2.88 38.04 -9.07
CA SER A 435 4.08 37.92 -9.91
C SER A 435 4.33 36.50 -10.43
N THR A 436 3.66 35.48 -9.88
CA THR A 436 3.79 34.09 -10.34
C THR A 436 2.91 33.75 -11.55
N ALA A 437 1.90 34.59 -11.85
CA ALA A 437 1.08 34.46 -13.06
C ALA A 437 1.86 34.95 -14.29
N PRO A 438 1.69 34.31 -15.46
CA PRO A 438 2.17 34.86 -16.71
C PRO A 438 1.29 36.04 -17.14
N TYR A 439 1.91 37.14 -17.56
CA TYR A 439 1.23 38.31 -18.17
C TYR A 439 1.57 38.40 -19.66
N ASN A 440 1.48 37.27 -20.37
CA ASN A 440 1.86 37.13 -21.78
C ASN A 440 0.70 37.37 -22.75
N LEU A 441 -0.50 37.67 -22.23
CA LEU A 441 -1.70 37.95 -23.01
C LEU A 441 -2.56 38.96 -22.26
N ARG A 442 -3.32 39.80 -22.96
CA ARG A 442 -4.36 40.60 -22.31
C ARG A 442 -5.56 40.71 -23.23
N VAL A 443 -6.56 39.88 -22.98
CA VAL A 443 -7.79 39.83 -23.77
C VAL A 443 -8.97 40.09 -22.85
N PRO A 444 -9.56 41.29 -22.89
CA PRO A 444 -10.77 41.58 -22.14
C PRO A 444 -11.98 40.98 -22.86
N PHE A 445 -12.82 40.29 -22.09
CA PHE A 445 -14.13 39.81 -22.47
C PHE A 445 -15.20 40.73 -21.85
N ALA A 446 -16.42 40.64 -22.35
CA ALA A 446 -17.58 41.27 -21.72
C ALA A 446 -17.70 40.86 -20.23
N GLN A 447 -18.53 41.57 -19.47
CA GLN A 447 -18.76 41.31 -18.03
C GLN A 447 -17.50 41.50 -17.15
N GLY A 448 -16.50 42.25 -17.63
CA GLY A 448 -15.33 42.64 -16.84
C GLY A 448 -14.34 41.51 -16.56
N ILE A 449 -14.38 40.43 -17.35
CA ILE A 449 -13.45 39.30 -17.25
C ILE A 449 -12.30 39.50 -18.24
N THR A 450 -11.06 39.36 -17.80
CA THR A 450 -9.86 39.46 -18.65
C THR A 450 -9.02 38.19 -18.58
N LEU A 451 -8.65 37.64 -19.74
CA LEU A 451 -7.59 36.63 -19.83
C LEU A 451 -6.24 37.35 -19.81
N THR A 452 -5.51 37.19 -18.71
CA THR A 452 -4.22 37.86 -18.43
C THR A 452 -3.01 37.03 -18.84
N GLY A 453 -3.20 35.75 -19.15
CA GLY A 453 -2.10 34.89 -19.58
C GLY A 453 -2.49 33.43 -19.69
N TYR A 454 -1.56 32.65 -20.20
CA TYR A 454 -1.73 31.21 -20.34
C TYR A 454 -0.39 30.46 -20.33
N ARG A 455 -0.44 29.15 -20.06
CA ARG A 455 0.65 28.20 -20.30
C ARG A 455 0.10 26.94 -20.98
N LEU A 456 0.84 26.46 -21.98
CA LEU A 456 0.56 25.20 -22.67
C LEU A 456 1.66 24.19 -22.34
N ASP A 457 1.27 23.00 -21.89
CA ASP A 457 2.17 21.89 -21.60
C ASP A 457 1.70 20.60 -22.27
N ALA A 458 2.55 20.06 -23.15
CA ALA A 458 2.31 18.84 -23.92
C ALA A 458 3.32 17.74 -23.57
N ALA A 459 3.96 17.81 -22.39
CA ALA A 459 4.94 16.83 -21.96
C ALA A 459 4.34 15.42 -21.74
N ARG A 460 3.05 15.33 -21.42
CA ARG A 460 2.32 14.07 -21.26
C ARG A 460 1.79 13.58 -22.62
N PRO A 461 2.22 12.41 -23.14
CA PRO A 461 1.70 11.88 -24.39
C PRO A 461 0.18 11.71 -24.35
N GLY A 462 -0.52 12.20 -25.37
CA GLY A 462 -1.98 12.09 -25.48
C GLY A 462 -2.78 13.11 -24.65
N THR A 463 -2.13 14.05 -23.96
CA THR A 463 -2.82 15.09 -23.18
C THR A 463 -2.14 16.45 -23.34
N LEU A 464 -2.93 17.49 -23.60
CA LEU A 464 -2.48 18.88 -23.56
C LEU A 464 -3.04 19.55 -22.31
N THR A 465 -2.17 20.03 -21.44
CA THR A 465 -2.55 20.85 -20.28
C THR A 465 -2.55 22.32 -20.68
N VAL A 466 -3.70 22.98 -20.49
CA VAL A 466 -3.93 24.40 -20.76
C VAL A 466 -4.20 25.09 -19.43
N ASP A 467 -3.24 25.85 -18.93
CA ASP A 467 -3.42 26.71 -17.76
C ASP A 467 -3.79 28.12 -18.24
N LEU A 468 -4.99 28.61 -17.89
CA LEU A 468 -5.50 29.94 -18.20
C LEU A 468 -5.48 30.81 -16.94
N TYR A 469 -5.18 32.10 -17.09
CA TYR A 469 -5.08 33.03 -15.97
C TYR A 469 -6.09 34.15 -16.15
N TRP A 470 -7.22 34.04 -15.47
CA TRP A 470 -8.34 34.97 -15.57
C TRP A 470 -8.31 36.01 -14.45
N GLN A 471 -8.79 37.21 -14.73
CA GLN A 471 -8.97 38.26 -13.73
C GLN A 471 -10.33 38.93 -13.94
N ALA A 472 -11.09 39.11 -12.86
CA ALA A 472 -12.29 39.93 -12.86
C ALA A 472 -11.98 41.34 -12.34
N GLU A 473 -12.40 42.36 -13.08
CA GLU A 473 -12.31 43.77 -12.66
C GLU A 473 -13.47 44.17 -11.72
N ALA A 474 -14.60 43.48 -11.83
CA ALA A 474 -15.79 43.64 -10.98
C ALA A 474 -16.47 42.26 -10.76
N PRO A 475 -17.34 42.11 -9.74
CA PRO A 475 -18.12 40.88 -9.58
C PRO A 475 -18.90 40.54 -10.84
N THR A 476 -18.79 39.31 -11.35
CA THR A 476 -19.39 38.93 -12.65
C THR A 476 -20.88 38.61 -12.55
N GLY A 477 -21.39 38.29 -11.36
CA GLY A 477 -22.80 37.96 -11.10
C GLY A 477 -23.31 36.64 -11.71
N GLU A 478 -22.58 36.08 -12.67
CA GLU A 478 -22.94 34.86 -13.40
C GLU A 478 -21.79 33.86 -13.46
N SER A 479 -22.15 32.58 -13.60
CA SER A 479 -21.24 31.43 -13.71
C SER A 479 -21.04 31.05 -15.18
N TYR A 480 -19.83 31.24 -15.70
CA TYR A 480 -19.44 30.92 -17.07
C TYR A 480 -18.62 29.64 -17.12
N THR A 481 -18.86 28.83 -18.14
CA THR A 481 -18.06 27.67 -18.50
C THR A 481 -16.92 28.11 -19.42
N VAL A 482 -15.71 27.67 -19.13
CA VAL A 482 -14.54 27.87 -19.99
C VAL A 482 -14.42 26.69 -20.94
N PHE A 483 -14.24 26.96 -22.23
CA PHE A 483 -13.90 25.95 -23.23
C PHE A 483 -12.46 26.11 -23.70
N THR A 484 -11.83 25.00 -24.01
CA THR A 484 -10.49 24.93 -24.60
C THR A 484 -10.46 23.90 -25.71
N HIS A 485 -10.21 24.34 -26.95
CA HIS A 485 -10.24 23.47 -28.13
C HIS A 485 -8.86 23.43 -28.79
N ALA A 486 -8.29 22.24 -28.97
CA ALA A 486 -7.05 22.03 -29.70
C ALA A 486 -7.37 21.62 -31.15
N LEU A 487 -6.92 22.43 -32.12
CA LEU A 487 -7.10 22.20 -33.54
C LEU A 487 -5.74 22.05 -34.22
N CYS A 488 -5.60 21.10 -35.14
CA CYS A 488 -4.44 20.98 -36.04
C CYS A 488 -4.92 21.21 -37.48
N GLY A 489 -4.51 22.32 -38.10
CA GLY A 489 -5.23 22.85 -39.26
C GLY A 489 -6.69 23.17 -38.91
N GLU A 490 -7.64 22.60 -39.65
CA GLU A 490 -9.08 22.75 -39.40
C GLU A 490 -9.67 21.62 -38.54
N THR A 491 -8.88 20.60 -38.20
CA THR A 491 -9.37 19.41 -37.49
C THR A 491 -9.24 19.58 -35.98
N VAL A 492 -10.33 19.40 -35.25
CA VAL A 492 -10.31 19.33 -33.77
C VAL A 492 -9.66 18.02 -33.36
N VAL A 493 -8.51 18.11 -32.69
CA VAL A 493 -7.78 16.95 -32.15
C VAL A 493 -8.09 16.70 -30.67
N GLY A 494 -8.75 17.65 -30.00
CA GLY A 494 -9.23 17.50 -28.64
C GLY A 494 -9.95 18.75 -28.16
N GLN A 495 -10.80 18.60 -27.15
CA GLN A 495 -11.48 19.71 -26.49
C GLN A 495 -11.77 19.41 -25.03
N HIS A 496 -11.91 20.45 -24.22
CA HIS A 496 -12.35 20.37 -22.83
C HIS A 496 -13.15 21.62 -22.45
N ASP A 497 -14.33 21.40 -21.88
CA ASP A 497 -15.24 22.44 -21.40
C ASP A 497 -15.54 22.17 -19.91
N GLY A 498 -15.42 23.19 -19.07
CA GLY A 498 -15.68 23.04 -17.64
C GLY A 498 -15.77 24.37 -16.90
N LEU A 499 -16.43 24.33 -15.75
CA LEU A 499 -16.45 25.46 -14.83
C LEU A 499 -15.04 25.70 -14.26
N PRO A 500 -14.59 26.97 -14.12
CA PRO A 500 -13.26 27.28 -13.60
C PRO A 500 -12.95 26.71 -12.23
N GLY A 501 -11.67 26.46 -11.97
CA GLY A 501 -11.18 26.00 -10.68
C GLY A 501 -11.75 24.63 -10.30
N ALA A 502 -11.78 23.70 -11.28
CA ALA A 502 -12.38 22.37 -11.15
C ALA A 502 -13.86 22.40 -10.71
N GLY A 503 -14.61 23.40 -11.18
CA GLY A 503 -16.00 23.62 -10.80
C GLY A 503 -16.25 24.07 -9.36
N ARG A 504 -15.20 24.43 -8.62
CA ARG A 504 -15.28 24.85 -7.21
C ARG A 504 -15.03 26.33 -7.01
N TYR A 505 -14.42 27.00 -7.98
CA TYR A 505 -14.24 28.45 -7.99
C TYR A 505 -14.77 29.09 -9.26
N THR A 506 -16.10 29.01 -9.39
CA THR A 506 -16.87 29.55 -10.50
C THR A 506 -16.79 31.07 -10.60
N THR A 507 -17.03 31.62 -11.79
CA THR A 507 -16.81 33.04 -12.09
C THR A 507 -17.62 33.98 -11.21
N ASP A 508 -18.84 33.61 -10.84
CA ASP A 508 -19.74 34.36 -9.94
C ASP A 508 -19.16 34.54 -8.53
N ARG A 509 -18.17 33.72 -8.15
CA ARG A 509 -17.48 33.79 -6.87
C ARG A 509 -16.13 34.51 -6.93
N TRP A 510 -15.67 34.92 -8.12
CA TRP A 510 -14.37 35.56 -8.28
C TRP A 510 -14.29 36.89 -7.51
N ARG A 511 -13.23 37.05 -6.72
CA ARG A 511 -12.98 38.29 -6.00
C ARG A 511 -12.30 39.27 -6.96
N PRO A 512 -12.79 40.52 -7.09
CA PRO A 512 -12.13 41.53 -7.90
C PRO A 512 -10.66 41.66 -7.51
N GLY A 513 -9.80 41.69 -8.52
CA GLY A 513 -8.35 41.80 -8.32
C GLY A 513 -7.60 40.49 -8.12
N ASP A 514 -8.24 39.35 -7.84
CA ASP A 514 -7.57 38.04 -7.87
C ASP A 514 -7.29 37.59 -9.30
N ILE A 515 -6.26 36.74 -9.47
CA ILE A 515 -5.96 36.04 -10.72
C ILE A 515 -6.27 34.57 -10.52
N ILE A 516 -7.21 34.04 -11.29
CA ILE A 516 -7.67 32.67 -11.18
C ILE A 516 -6.85 31.83 -12.14
N ALA A 517 -6.00 30.94 -11.60
CA ALA A 517 -5.27 29.97 -12.40
C ALA A 517 -6.16 28.75 -12.62
N ASP A 518 -6.75 28.69 -13.80
CA ASP A 518 -7.72 27.69 -14.21
C ASP A 518 -7.05 26.66 -15.14
N ARG A 519 -7.20 25.37 -14.82
CA ARG A 519 -6.51 24.29 -15.54
C ARG A 519 -7.52 23.44 -16.29
N HIS A 520 -7.27 23.26 -17.58
CA HIS A 520 -7.99 22.33 -18.44
C HIS A 520 -7.04 21.27 -18.99
N GLU A 521 -7.45 19.99 -18.93
CA GLU A 521 -6.72 18.88 -19.53
C GLU A 521 -7.48 18.39 -20.75
N ILE A 522 -6.89 18.60 -21.93
CA ILE A 522 -7.46 18.18 -23.21
C ILE A 522 -6.90 16.80 -23.56
N ALA A 523 -7.75 15.79 -23.63
CA ALA A 523 -7.40 14.50 -24.22
C ALA A 523 -7.25 14.65 -25.75
N LEU A 524 -6.12 14.21 -26.29
CA LEU A 524 -5.77 14.38 -27.69
C LEU A 524 -5.91 13.07 -28.47
N SER A 525 -6.56 13.14 -29.64
CA SER A 525 -6.63 12.05 -30.62
C SER A 525 -5.38 11.94 -31.51
N ALA A 526 -4.54 12.99 -31.53
CA ALA A 526 -3.28 13.06 -32.28
C ALA A 526 -2.20 13.83 -31.50
N PRO A 527 -0.90 13.61 -31.76
CA PRO A 527 0.17 14.37 -31.11
C PRO A 527 0.02 15.88 -31.34
N TYR A 528 0.16 16.66 -30.28
CA TYR A 528 0.10 18.12 -30.37
C TYR A 528 1.44 18.69 -30.87
N ASP A 529 1.40 19.34 -32.02
CA ASP A 529 2.52 20.08 -32.61
C ASP A 529 2.24 21.58 -32.57
N ARG A 530 3.04 22.36 -31.84
CA ARG A 530 2.85 23.82 -31.70
C ARG A 530 2.95 24.60 -33.02
N THR A 531 3.58 24.03 -34.04
CA THR A 531 3.72 24.67 -35.36
C THR A 531 2.49 24.45 -36.24
N ALA A 532 1.83 23.29 -36.12
CA ALA A 532 0.68 22.89 -36.92
C ALA A 532 -0.66 23.07 -36.20
N CYS A 533 -0.64 23.18 -34.87
CA CYS A 533 -1.82 23.20 -34.02
C CYS A 533 -1.99 24.53 -33.29
N ARG A 534 -3.24 24.92 -33.06
CA ARG A 534 -3.67 26.10 -32.31
C ARG A 534 -4.64 25.68 -31.22
N VAL A 535 -4.56 26.34 -30.07
CA VAL A 535 -5.50 26.14 -28.98
C VAL A 535 -6.40 27.36 -28.91
N PHE A 536 -7.71 27.18 -28.85
CA PHE A 536 -8.66 28.26 -28.70
C PHE A 536 -9.28 28.21 -27.31
N ALA A 537 -9.43 29.37 -26.67
CA ALA A 537 -10.08 29.50 -25.38
C ALA A 537 -11.16 30.59 -25.40
N GLY A 538 -12.22 30.40 -24.61
CA GLY A 538 -13.28 31.38 -24.42
C GLY A 538 -14.24 30.96 -23.30
N LEU A 539 -15.26 31.78 -23.09
CA LEU A 539 -16.26 31.63 -22.03
C LEU A 539 -17.66 31.55 -22.64
N TYR A 540 -18.55 30.79 -22.04
CA TYR A 540 -19.96 30.75 -22.41
C TYR A 540 -20.86 30.44 -21.22
N ARG A 541 -22.13 30.82 -21.34
CA ARG A 541 -23.17 30.43 -20.40
C ARG A 541 -23.69 29.04 -20.72
N LEU A 542 -23.63 28.12 -19.76
CA LEU A 542 -24.06 26.74 -20.00
C LEU A 542 -25.56 26.62 -20.28
N ASP A 543 -26.38 27.47 -19.68
CA ASP A 543 -27.83 27.41 -19.79
C ASP A 543 -28.37 28.01 -21.11
N THR A 544 -27.71 29.02 -21.66
CA THR A 544 -28.10 29.68 -22.92
C THR A 544 -27.22 29.30 -24.11
N MET A 545 -26.07 28.68 -23.87
CA MET A 545 -24.98 28.46 -24.84
C MET A 545 -24.41 29.76 -25.45
N GLU A 546 -24.76 30.92 -24.88
CA GLU A 546 -24.28 32.22 -25.34
C GLU A 546 -22.80 32.38 -24.97
N ARG A 547 -21.97 32.69 -25.96
CA ARG A 547 -20.54 32.91 -25.76
C ARG A 547 -20.26 34.36 -25.40
N LEU A 548 -19.31 34.55 -24.50
CA LEU A 548 -18.87 35.86 -24.07
C LEU A 548 -17.99 36.50 -25.15
N GLU A 549 -18.37 37.71 -25.58
CA GLU A 549 -17.64 38.43 -26.62
C GLU A 549 -16.35 39.06 -26.08
N ILE A 550 -15.30 39.05 -26.90
CA ILE A 550 -14.08 39.82 -26.69
C ILE A 550 -14.40 41.29 -26.97
N ILE A 551 -13.99 42.17 -26.06
CA ILE A 551 -14.18 43.61 -26.17
C ILE A 551 -12.86 44.30 -26.52
N THR A 552 -12.96 45.46 -27.14
CA THR A 552 -11.82 46.37 -27.33
C THR A 552 -11.44 47.01 -25.99
N PRO A 553 -10.24 47.64 -25.87
CA PRO A 553 -9.88 48.39 -24.67
C PRO A 553 -10.87 49.50 -24.27
N GLY A 554 -11.69 49.98 -25.22
CA GLY A 554 -12.76 50.97 -24.98
C GLY A 554 -14.12 50.35 -24.64
N GLY A 555 -14.23 49.03 -24.49
CA GLY A 555 -15.46 48.33 -24.12
C GLY A 555 -16.39 47.96 -25.27
N THR A 556 -16.04 48.25 -26.52
CA THR A 556 -16.86 47.90 -27.69
C THR A 556 -16.67 46.43 -28.07
N PRO A 557 -17.74 45.65 -28.34
CA PRO A 557 -17.61 44.27 -28.77
C PRO A 557 -16.93 44.12 -30.13
N THR A 558 -16.12 43.07 -30.27
CA THR A 558 -15.38 42.76 -31.52
C THR A 558 -16.07 41.74 -32.42
N GLY A 559 -17.12 41.06 -31.91
CA GLY A 559 -17.75 39.91 -32.55
C GLY A 559 -16.96 38.59 -32.43
N ALA A 560 -15.73 38.62 -31.92
CA ALA A 560 -14.96 37.41 -31.61
C ALA A 560 -15.35 36.87 -30.22
N THR A 561 -15.49 35.54 -30.10
CA THR A 561 -15.88 34.88 -28.84
C THR A 561 -14.83 33.89 -28.31
N SER A 562 -13.68 33.83 -28.99
CA SER A 562 -12.56 32.97 -28.61
C SER A 562 -11.25 33.59 -29.06
N ILE A 563 -10.16 33.25 -28.36
CA ILE A 563 -8.80 33.67 -28.68
C ILE A 563 -7.91 32.47 -28.96
N ALA A 564 -7.05 32.56 -29.96
CA ALA A 564 -6.01 31.58 -30.22
C ALA A 564 -4.79 31.80 -29.30
N LEU A 565 -4.39 30.73 -28.62
CA LEU A 565 -3.19 30.63 -27.78
C LEU A 565 -2.06 30.03 -28.64
N GLN A 566 -0.86 30.61 -28.58
CA GLN A 566 0.28 30.25 -29.43
C GLN A 566 1.48 29.72 -28.63
#